data_AF-A0A432K4A4-F1
#
_entry.id   AF-A0A432K4A4-F1
#
_cell.length_a   1.000
_cell.length_b   1.000
_cell.length_c   1.000
_cell.angle_alpha   90.00
_cell.angle_beta   90.00
_cell.angle_gamma   90.00
#
_symmetry.space_group_name_H-M   'P 1'
#
loop_
_entity.id
_entity.type
_entity.pdbx_description
1 polymer ?
#
loop_
_entity_poly.entity_id
_entity_poly.type
_entity_poly.pdbx_seq_one_letter_code
_entity_poly.pdbx_strand_id
1 'polypeptide(L)'
;FMYSHGSMYLPYNGLLLFHGAIPMDDKGYFKEVMVDGKSLKGKELLDYFDIVARRAYFENGSEKEKQKDLDQFWYLWCGPDSPLFGKKQMTTFERYFINDKKTHKEERNPYYKFRDEQIYIQKILKEFGLDSIHGHVVNGHVPVKVSKGENPVKANGQLIVIDGGMSKAYQKVTGIAGYTLIYNSYGLVLVAHQPFESKQKAVVSGQDIVSEAIILDKVKRRKRVADTDIGSELKQQIFDLKMLLAAYRMGIIKEIR
;
A
#
# COMPACT_ATOMS: atom_id res chain seq x y z
N PHE A 1 0.08 -18.15 -0.73
CA PHE A 1 0.48 -17.10 0.23
C PHE A 1 -0.13 -15.74 -0.12
N MET A 2 0.16 -15.15 -1.29
CA MET A 2 -0.36 -13.82 -1.67
C MET A 2 -1.89 -13.74 -1.62
N TYR A 3 -2.62 -14.71 -2.17
CA TYR A 3 -4.09 -14.68 -2.16
C TYR A 3 -4.73 -15.08 -0.81
N SER A 4 -3.93 -15.64 0.11
CA SER A 4 -4.41 -16.00 1.46
C SER A 4 -4.13 -14.93 2.51
N HIS A 5 -3.11 -14.09 2.32
CA HIS A 5 -2.67 -13.08 3.30
C HIS A 5 -2.52 -11.67 2.73
N GLY A 6 -2.48 -11.52 1.41
CA GLY A 6 -2.37 -10.23 0.74
C GLY A 6 -3.73 -9.66 0.37
N SER A 7 -3.74 -8.38 0.09
CA SER A 7 -4.92 -7.62 -0.32
C SER A 7 -4.51 -6.45 -1.21
N MET A 8 -5.44 -5.89 -1.99
CA MET A 8 -5.18 -4.70 -2.80
C MET A 8 -4.73 -3.48 -1.98
N TYR A 9 -5.19 -3.41 -0.73
CA TYR A 9 -4.77 -2.43 0.27
C TYR A 9 -4.92 -3.03 1.67
N LEU A 10 -4.24 -2.47 2.66
CA LEU A 10 -4.29 -2.93 4.05
C LEU A 10 -4.42 -1.73 5.00
N PRO A 11 -5.56 -1.55 5.68
CA PRO A 11 -5.64 -0.70 6.86
C PRO A 11 -5.04 -1.46 8.06
N TYR A 12 -4.08 -0.86 8.76
CA TYR A 12 -3.45 -1.48 9.92
C TYR A 12 -2.91 -0.45 10.92
N ASN A 13 -3.40 -0.45 12.15
CA ASN A 13 -2.96 0.41 13.27
C ASN A 13 -2.94 1.92 12.94
N GLY A 14 -3.92 2.38 12.15
CA GLY A 14 -4.00 3.77 11.67
C GLY A 14 -3.19 4.05 10.40
N LEU A 15 -2.53 3.03 9.83
CA LEU A 15 -1.84 3.11 8.54
C LEU A 15 -2.75 2.60 7.42
N LEU A 16 -2.67 3.21 6.24
CA LEU A 16 -3.21 2.66 5.01
C LEU A 16 -2.06 2.29 4.07
N LEU A 17 -1.91 1.00 3.78
CA LEU A 17 -0.88 0.51 2.88
C LEU A 17 -1.50 0.19 1.51
N PHE A 18 -0.92 0.70 0.42
CA PHE A 18 -1.26 0.28 -0.95
C PHE A 18 -0.08 0.45 -1.91
N HIS A 19 -0.06 -0.38 -2.95
CA HIS A 19 1.09 -0.45 -3.86
C HIS A 19 1.16 0.74 -4.83
N GLY A 20 0.24 0.83 -5.79
CA GLY A 20 0.34 1.78 -6.91
C GLY A 20 -0.27 3.14 -6.59
N ALA A 21 -1.54 3.30 -6.89
CA ALA A 21 -2.25 4.57 -6.81
C ALA A 21 -3.73 4.35 -6.52
N ILE A 22 -4.40 5.34 -5.94
CA ILE A 22 -5.86 5.37 -5.90
C ILE A 22 -6.35 6.14 -7.14
N PRO A 23 -7.18 5.56 -8.02
CA PRO A 23 -7.64 6.25 -9.23
C PRO A 23 -8.33 7.58 -8.93
N MET A 24 -7.83 8.65 -9.57
CA MET A 24 -8.32 10.01 -9.41
C MET A 24 -8.52 10.67 -10.77
N ASP A 25 -9.47 11.60 -10.85
CA ASP A 25 -9.64 12.49 -11.99
C ASP A 25 -8.69 13.70 -11.93
N ASP A 26 -8.67 14.52 -12.98
CA ASP A 26 -7.82 15.71 -13.06
C ASP A 26 -8.17 16.82 -12.06
N LYS A 27 -9.29 16.68 -11.35
CA LYS A 27 -9.76 17.56 -10.27
C LYS A 27 -9.46 17.00 -8.87
N GLY A 28 -8.91 15.79 -8.77
CA GLY A 28 -8.57 15.12 -7.52
C GLY A 28 -9.77 14.49 -6.80
N TYR A 29 -10.86 14.20 -7.51
CA TYR A 29 -11.93 13.31 -7.04
C TYR A 29 -11.61 11.86 -7.39
N PHE A 30 -12.15 10.92 -6.61
CA PHE A 30 -12.02 9.51 -6.94
C PHE A 30 -12.70 9.25 -8.28
N LYS A 31 -11.94 8.69 -9.21
CA LYS A 31 -12.41 8.46 -10.56
C LYS A 31 -13.42 7.31 -10.57
N GLU A 32 -14.54 7.52 -11.26
CA GLU A 32 -15.48 6.45 -11.58
C GLU A 32 -14.94 5.62 -12.74
N VAL A 33 -14.88 4.31 -12.51
CA VAL A 33 -14.36 3.32 -13.46
C VAL A 33 -15.46 2.32 -13.73
N MET A 34 -15.79 2.15 -15.02
CA MET A 34 -16.77 1.16 -15.46
C MET A 34 -16.11 -0.22 -15.53
N VAL A 35 -16.49 -1.12 -14.62
CA VAL A 35 -16.07 -2.52 -14.58
C VAL A 35 -17.30 -3.39 -14.41
N ASP A 36 -17.49 -4.39 -15.28
CA ASP A 36 -18.67 -5.27 -15.26
C ASP A 36 -20.03 -4.58 -15.31
N GLY A 37 -20.11 -3.46 -16.02
CA GLY A 37 -21.33 -2.65 -16.08
C GLY A 37 -21.66 -1.94 -14.76
N LYS A 38 -20.74 -1.96 -13.78
CA LYS A 38 -20.82 -1.19 -12.54
C LYS A 38 -19.87 0.00 -12.63
N SER A 39 -20.36 1.16 -12.19
CA SER A 39 -19.51 2.33 -11.97
C SER A 39 -18.97 2.29 -10.54
N LEU A 40 -17.68 2.00 -10.37
CA LEU A 40 -17.03 1.88 -9.06
C LEU A 40 -15.95 2.95 -8.90
N LYS A 41 -15.68 3.38 -7.66
CA LYS A 41 -14.62 4.35 -7.35
C LYS A 41 -14.04 4.12 -5.95
N GLY A 42 -12.92 4.78 -5.66
CA GLY A 42 -12.36 4.82 -4.30
C GLY A 42 -12.13 3.42 -3.72
N LYS A 43 -12.57 3.19 -2.48
CA LYS A 43 -12.41 1.91 -1.80
C LYS A 43 -13.15 0.78 -2.51
N GLU A 44 -14.37 1.04 -2.99
CA GLU A 44 -15.22 0.05 -3.64
C GLU A 44 -14.57 -0.56 -4.89
N LEU A 45 -13.87 0.27 -5.67
CA LEU A 45 -13.12 -0.19 -6.84
C LEU A 45 -11.99 -1.16 -6.45
N LEU A 46 -11.24 -0.85 -5.38
CA LEU A 46 -10.16 -1.70 -4.91
C LEU A 46 -10.69 -3.01 -4.31
N ASP A 47 -11.79 -2.95 -3.56
CA ASP A 47 -12.48 -4.15 -3.04
C ASP A 47 -12.92 -5.08 -4.17
N TYR A 48 -13.47 -4.51 -5.24
CA TYR A 48 -13.88 -5.27 -6.42
C TYR A 48 -12.68 -5.96 -7.08
N PHE A 49 -11.58 -5.23 -7.32
CA PHE A 49 -10.39 -5.83 -7.93
C PHE A 49 -9.69 -6.86 -7.03
N ASP A 50 -9.80 -6.73 -5.71
CA ASP A 50 -9.30 -7.72 -4.75
C ASP A 50 -10.04 -9.07 -4.87
N ILE A 51 -11.36 -9.02 -5.13
CA ILE A 51 -12.19 -10.18 -5.44
C ILE A 51 -11.81 -10.76 -6.80
N VAL A 52 -11.73 -9.92 -7.84
CA VAL A 52 -11.36 -10.33 -9.21
C VAL A 52 -10.03 -11.09 -9.21
N ALA A 53 -9.00 -10.56 -8.54
CA ALA A 53 -7.70 -11.19 -8.48
C ALA A 53 -7.74 -12.59 -7.86
N ARG A 54 -8.59 -12.80 -6.85
CA ARG A 54 -8.81 -14.14 -6.26
C ARG A 54 -9.57 -15.06 -7.20
N ARG A 55 -10.65 -14.58 -7.83
CA ARG A 55 -11.42 -15.41 -8.78
C ARG A 55 -10.58 -15.83 -9.98
N ALA A 56 -9.78 -14.91 -10.53
CA ALA A 56 -8.84 -15.18 -11.61
C ALA A 56 -7.80 -16.25 -11.21
N TYR A 57 -7.33 -16.22 -9.96
CA TYR A 57 -6.35 -17.21 -9.48
C TYR A 57 -6.95 -18.59 -9.20
N PHE A 58 -8.14 -18.67 -8.61
CA PHE A 58 -8.78 -19.94 -8.27
C PHE A 58 -9.58 -20.55 -9.44
N GLU A 59 -9.77 -19.80 -10.52
CA GLU A 59 -10.45 -20.24 -11.75
C GLU A 59 -11.81 -20.91 -11.50
N ASN A 60 -12.60 -20.34 -10.58
CA ASN A 60 -13.94 -20.81 -10.28
C ASN A 60 -14.97 -20.22 -11.24
N GLY A 61 -15.97 -21.01 -11.64
CA GLY A 61 -17.08 -20.57 -12.49
C GLY A 61 -17.04 -21.12 -13.91
N SER A 62 -17.91 -20.59 -14.76
CA SER A 62 -17.98 -20.93 -16.18
C SER A 62 -16.78 -20.39 -16.97
N GLU A 63 -16.49 -20.99 -18.13
CA GLU A 63 -15.37 -20.56 -18.99
C GLU A 63 -15.41 -19.06 -19.32
N LYS A 64 -16.61 -18.53 -19.57
CA LYS A 64 -16.81 -17.11 -19.84
C LYS A 64 -16.47 -16.23 -18.65
N GLU A 65 -16.77 -16.66 -17.43
CA GLU A 65 -16.44 -15.93 -16.20
C GLU A 65 -14.94 -15.96 -15.94
N LYS A 66 -14.29 -17.12 -16.16
CA LYS A 66 -12.84 -17.27 -16.04
C LYS A 66 -12.09 -16.34 -16.98
N GLN A 67 -12.44 -16.35 -18.28
CA GLN A 67 -11.78 -15.49 -19.26
C GLN A 67 -11.92 -14.01 -18.88
N LYS A 68 -13.11 -13.61 -18.45
CA LYS A 68 -13.39 -12.25 -18.01
C LYS A 68 -12.56 -11.84 -16.78
N ASP A 69 -12.44 -12.70 -15.78
CA ASP A 69 -11.61 -12.44 -14.60
C ASP A 69 -10.12 -12.37 -14.97
N LEU A 70 -9.65 -13.20 -15.92
CA LEU A 70 -8.28 -13.14 -16.46
C LEU A 70 -8.02 -11.82 -17.20
N ASP A 71 -8.95 -11.36 -18.03
CA ASP A 71 -8.84 -10.08 -18.75
C ASP A 71 -8.72 -8.91 -17.77
N GLN A 72 -9.49 -8.94 -16.68
CA GLN A 72 -9.43 -7.91 -15.64
C GLN A 72 -8.18 -8.01 -14.78
N PHE A 73 -7.71 -9.22 -14.50
CA PHE A 73 -6.43 -9.43 -13.83
C PHE A 73 -5.27 -8.89 -14.68
N TRP A 74 -5.33 -9.09 -16.00
CA TRP A 74 -4.39 -8.47 -16.93
C TRP A 74 -4.52 -6.95 -16.95
N TYR A 75 -5.75 -6.43 -16.92
CA TYR A 75 -6.01 -4.99 -16.80
C TYR A 75 -5.36 -4.39 -15.55
N LEU A 76 -5.29 -5.12 -14.42
CA LEU A 76 -4.59 -4.62 -13.23
C LEU A 76 -3.11 -4.33 -13.50
N TRP A 77 -2.47 -5.03 -14.42
CA TRP A 77 -1.05 -4.82 -14.72
C TRP A 77 -0.79 -3.58 -15.59
N CYS A 78 -1.64 -3.28 -16.57
CA CYS A 78 -1.36 -2.26 -17.59
C CYS A 78 -2.48 -1.23 -17.83
N GLY A 79 -3.61 -1.37 -17.13
CA GLY A 79 -4.79 -0.53 -17.31
C GLY A 79 -4.59 0.88 -16.72
N PRO A 80 -5.03 1.94 -17.42
CA PRO A 80 -4.81 3.34 -17.00
C PRO A 80 -5.40 3.69 -15.64
N ASP A 81 -6.52 3.05 -15.30
CA ASP A 81 -7.24 3.26 -14.04
C ASP A 81 -7.03 2.10 -13.05
N SER A 82 -6.04 1.24 -13.32
CA SER A 82 -5.65 0.21 -12.37
C SER A 82 -5.01 0.82 -11.13
N PRO A 83 -5.40 0.38 -9.91
CA PRO A 83 -4.73 0.77 -8.68
C PRO A 83 -3.29 0.26 -8.55
N LEU A 84 -2.86 -0.69 -9.40
CA LEU A 84 -1.51 -1.27 -9.36
C LEU A 84 -0.56 -0.71 -10.41
N PHE A 85 -1.05 0.00 -11.43
CA PHE A 85 -0.22 0.46 -12.56
C PHE A 85 0.19 1.93 -12.48
N GLY A 86 -0.75 2.83 -12.16
CA GLY A 86 -0.43 4.24 -11.89
C GLY A 86 0.01 5.09 -13.09
N LYS A 87 -0.12 4.61 -14.33
CA LYS A 87 0.26 5.34 -15.55
C LYS A 87 -0.82 5.22 -16.61
N LYS A 88 -0.85 6.12 -17.59
CA LYS A 88 -1.86 6.12 -18.67
C LYS A 88 -1.70 4.94 -19.64
N GLN A 89 -0.47 4.52 -19.90
CA GLN A 89 -0.18 3.42 -20.82
C GLN A 89 1.18 2.81 -20.49
N MET A 90 1.32 1.51 -20.78
CA MET A 90 2.59 0.78 -20.70
C MET A 90 3.34 0.95 -22.02
N THR A 91 4.55 1.49 -21.99
CA THR A 91 5.36 1.71 -23.22
C THR A 91 6.50 0.70 -23.36
N THR A 92 6.39 -0.46 -22.72
CA THR A 92 7.44 -1.48 -22.70
C THR A 92 7.77 -1.95 -24.11
N PHE A 93 6.77 -2.15 -24.99
CA PHE A 93 7.03 -2.57 -26.36
C PHE A 93 7.84 -1.50 -27.11
N GLU A 94 7.39 -0.25 -27.06
CA GLU A 94 8.03 0.89 -27.71
C GLU A 94 9.46 1.08 -27.23
N ARG A 95 9.72 0.91 -25.94
CA ARG A 95 11.06 1.00 -25.35
C ARG A 95 12.04 -0.04 -25.87
N TYR A 96 11.55 -1.22 -26.26
CA TYR A 96 12.39 -2.31 -26.73
C TYR A 96 12.58 -2.28 -28.26
N PHE A 97 11.56 -1.85 -29.00
CA PHE A 97 11.52 -2.03 -30.45
C PHE A 97 11.47 -0.74 -31.27
N ILE A 98 11.21 0.42 -30.65
CA ILE A 98 11.12 1.71 -31.34
C ILE A 98 12.22 2.64 -30.84
N ASN A 99 13.05 3.17 -31.74
CA ASN A 99 14.15 4.06 -31.37
C ASN A 99 13.69 5.47 -30.94
N ASP A 100 12.52 5.93 -31.39
CA ASP A 100 12.00 7.24 -31.04
C ASP A 100 11.61 7.31 -29.55
N LYS A 101 12.42 8.02 -28.76
CA LYS A 101 12.21 8.18 -27.31
C LYS A 101 10.91 8.88 -26.93
N LYS A 102 10.26 9.61 -27.86
CA LYS A 102 8.96 10.23 -27.59
C LYS A 102 7.88 9.19 -27.28
N THR A 103 7.94 8.03 -27.92
CA THR A 103 6.97 6.93 -27.72
C THR A 103 7.17 6.21 -26.39
N HIS A 104 8.31 6.41 -25.72
CA HIS A 104 8.65 5.74 -24.46
C HIS A 104 8.03 6.42 -23.23
N LYS A 105 7.46 7.62 -23.39
CA LYS A 105 6.97 8.42 -22.28
C LYS A 105 5.70 7.81 -21.69
N GLU A 106 5.77 7.40 -20.43
CA GLU A 106 4.60 6.97 -19.66
C GLU A 106 4.13 8.11 -18.76
N GLU A 107 2.97 8.67 -19.07
CA GLU A 107 2.37 9.71 -18.24
C GLU A 107 1.80 9.10 -16.96
N ARG A 108 2.15 9.68 -15.81
CA ARG A 108 1.60 9.28 -14.52
C ARG A 108 0.13 9.65 -14.42
N ASN A 109 -0.64 8.85 -13.70
CA ASN A 109 -2.04 9.16 -13.43
C ASN A 109 -2.19 10.37 -12.48
N PRO A 110 -3.39 10.98 -12.39
CA PRO A 110 -3.61 12.19 -11.59
C PRO A 110 -3.31 12.03 -10.10
N TYR A 111 -3.37 10.83 -9.53
CA TYR A 111 -3.00 10.59 -8.13
C TYR A 111 -1.58 11.11 -7.80
N TYR A 112 -0.60 10.92 -8.69
CA TYR A 112 0.76 11.41 -8.45
C TYR A 112 0.90 12.93 -8.47
N LYS A 113 -0.09 13.65 -9.02
CA LYS A 113 -0.16 15.12 -8.95
C LYS A 113 -0.64 15.59 -7.58
N PHE A 114 -1.58 14.86 -6.97
CA PHE A 114 -2.27 15.26 -5.74
C PHE A 114 -1.73 14.63 -4.45
N ARG A 115 -1.05 13.48 -4.53
CA ARG A 115 -0.62 12.72 -3.34
C ARG A 115 0.34 13.48 -2.42
N ASP A 116 1.03 14.49 -2.93
CA ASP A 116 1.98 15.30 -2.15
C ASP A 116 1.25 16.34 -1.27
N GLU A 117 -0.04 16.58 -1.50
CA GLU A 117 -0.88 17.53 -0.78
C GLU A 117 -1.71 16.84 0.33
N GLN A 118 -1.65 17.41 1.54
CA GLN A 118 -2.26 16.85 2.74
C GLN A 118 -3.76 16.56 2.57
N ILE A 119 -4.53 17.50 2.02
CA ILE A 119 -5.98 17.38 1.87
C ILE A 119 -6.42 16.12 1.09
N TYR A 120 -5.65 15.69 0.08
CA TYR A 120 -5.97 14.51 -0.70
C TYR A 120 -5.62 13.21 0.02
N ILE A 121 -4.55 13.21 0.81
CA ILE A 121 -4.22 12.08 1.69
C ILE A 121 -5.29 11.89 2.78
N GLN A 122 -5.75 12.98 3.38
CA GLN A 122 -6.85 12.96 4.35
C GLN A 122 -8.14 12.43 3.75
N LYS A 123 -8.44 12.82 2.50
CA LYS A 123 -9.58 12.32 1.73
C LYS A 123 -9.47 10.82 1.48
N ILE A 124 -8.28 10.31 1.11
CA ILE A 124 -8.01 8.88 0.97
C ILE A 124 -8.22 8.18 2.32
N LEU A 125 -7.59 8.63 3.41
CA LEU A 125 -7.73 7.98 4.72
C LEU A 125 -9.20 7.85 5.14
N LYS A 126 -10.01 8.90 4.94
CA LYS A 126 -11.44 8.90 5.22
C LYS A 126 -12.22 7.90 4.37
N GLU A 127 -11.92 7.81 3.07
CA GLU A 127 -12.54 6.84 2.15
C GLU A 127 -12.30 5.40 2.59
N PHE A 128 -11.14 5.12 3.19
CA PHE A 128 -10.77 3.79 3.70
C PHE A 128 -11.14 3.58 5.19
N GLY A 129 -11.94 4.48 5.78
CA GLY A 129 -12.45 4.34 7.14
C GLY A 129 -11.42 4.60 8.24
N LEU A 130 -10.33 5.30 7.93
CA LEU A 130 -9.26 5.65 8.86
C LEU A 130 -9.36 7.11 9.32
N ASP A 131 -8.69 7.42 10.43
CA ASP A 131 -8.56 8.78 10.96
C ASP A 131 -7.80 9.66 9.95
N SER A 132 -8.46 10.68 9.43
CA SER A 132 -7.86 11.59 8.45
C SER A 132 -6.80 12.52 9.03
N ILE A 133 -6.82 12.78 10.34
CA ILE A 133 -5.90 13.72 11.00
C ILE A 133 -4.64 13.01 11.48
N HIS A 134 -4.80 11.83 12.09
CA HIS A 134 -3.71 11.08 12.71
C HIS A 134 -3.27 9.84 11.91
N GLY A 135 -4.05 9.45 10.89
CA GLY A 135 -3.68 8.35 10.01
C GLY A 135 -2.56 8.72 9.06
N HIS A 136 -1.88 7.68 8.57
CA HIS A 136 -0.77 7.80 7.61
C HIS A 136 -0.98 6.85 6.45
N VAL A 137 -0.59 7.27 5.25
CA VAL A 137 -0.55 6.43 4.05
C VAL A 137 0.89 5.94 3.84
N VAL A 138 1.05 4.64 3.60
CA VAL A 138 2.29 4.04 3.11
C VAL A 138 2.06 3.60 1.67
N ASN A 139 2.70 4.29 0.72
CA ASN A 139 2.53 4.05 -0.70
C ASN A 139 3.81 3.54 -1.34
N GLY A 140 3.70 2.49 -2.17
CA GLY A 140 4.83 1.89 -2.89
C GLY A 140 4.97 2.36 -4.34
N HIS A 141 5.44 1.42 -5.16
CA HIS A 141 5.46 1.43 -6.63
C HIS A 141 6.46 2.37 -7.31
N VAL A 142 6.56 3.63 -6.87
CA VAL A 142 7.46 4.61 -7.50
C VAL A 142 8.73 4.80 -6.67
N PRO A 143 9.92 4.52 -7.24
CA PRO A 143 11.18 4.76 -6.56
C PRO A 143 11.37 6.23 -6.21
N VAL A 144 11.71 6.47 -4.94
CA VAL A 144 12.11 7.80 -4.45
C VAL A 144 13.52 8.11 -4.93
N LYS A 145 13.68 9.20 -5.67
CA LYS A 145 14.98 9.63 -6.22
C LYS A 145 15.71 10.53 -5.22
N VAL A 146 16.24 9.93 -4.16
CA VAL A 146 16.96 10.65 -3.08
C VAL A 146 18.16 11.42 -3.63
N SER A 147 18.87 10.82 -4.59
CA SER A 147 19.97 11.48 -5.33
C SER A 147 19.57 12.78 -6.03
N LYS A 148 18.28 13.00 -6.27
CA LYS A 148 17.72 14.23 -6.87
C LYS A 148 17.00 15.12 -5.83
N GLY A 149 17.18 14.85 -4.54
CA GLY A 149 16.56 15.60 -3.45
C GLY A 149 15.08 15.27 -3.20
N GLU A 150 14.54 14.17 -3.75
CA GLU A 150 13.16 13.77 -3.48
C GLU A 150 13.01 13.26 -2.04
N ASN A 151 12.05 13.82 -1.30
CA ASN A 151 11.74 13.39 0.06
C ASN A 151 10.73 12.22 0.04
N PRO A 152 11.01 11.08 0.71
CA PRO A 152 10.06 9.99 0.87
C PRO A 152 8.85 10.37 1.75
N VAL A 153 9.00 11.38 2.60
CA VAL A 153 7.95 11.91 3.47
C VAL A 153 7.29 13.10 2.80
N LYS A 154 5.98 13.01 2.57
CA LYS A 154 5.16 13.96 1.80
C LYS A 154 3.90 14.31 2.58
N ALA A 155 3.12 15.26 2.07
CA ALA A 155 1.81 15.60 2.63
C ALA A 155 1.87 15.92 4.15
N ASN A 156 2.88 16.72 4.54
CA ASN A 156 3.12 17.11 5.93
C ASN A 156 3.27 15.91 6.89
N GLY A 157 3.95 14.84 6.44
CA GLY A 157 4.18 13.65 7.24
C GLY A 157 3.15 12.53 7.04
N GLN A 158 1.98 12.82 6.47
CA GLN A 158 0.90 11.83 6.34
C GLN A 158 1.08 10.86 5.16
N LEU A 159 1.97 11.13 4.21
CA LEU A 159 2.32 10.18 3.14
C LEU A 159 3.79 9.76 3.28
N ILE A 160 4.00 8.45 3.32
CA ILE A 160 5.32 7.82 3.37
C ILE A 160 5.47 6.96 2.12
N VAL A 161 6.37 7.36 1.23
CA VAL A 161 6.67 6.62 0.01
C VAL A 161 7.83 5.67 0.28
N ILE A 162 7.55 4.37 0.16
CA ILE A 162 8.53 3.31 0.39
C ILE A 162 8.56 2.43 -0.85
N ASP A 163 9.66 2.50 -1.58
CA ASP A 163 9.93 1.55 -2.65
C ASP A 163 11.00 0.56 -2.17
N GLY A 164 10.84 -0.72 -2.53
CA GLY A 164 11.69 -1.82 -2.10
C GLY A 164 13.12 -1.63 -2.60
N GLY A 165 13.93 -0.87 -1.87
CA GLY A 165 15.25 -0.42 -2.34
C GLY A 165 16.36 -1.46 -2.26
N MET A 166 16.11 -2.64 -1.68
CA MET A 166 17.14 -3.68 -1.55
C MET A 166 17.54 -4.31 -2.90
N SER A 167 16.82 -3.98 -3.97
CA SER A 167 17.19 -4.38 -5.32
C SER A 167 18.37 -3.56 -5.84
N LYS A 168 19.48 -4.24 -6.13
CA LYS A 168 20.70 -3.65 -6.72
C LYS A 168 20.42 -2.84 -8.01
N ALA A 169 19.42 -3.24 -8.79
CA ALA A 169 19.07 -2.56 -10.03
C ALA A 169 18.56 -1.13 -9.81
N TYR A 170 17.91 -0.87 -8.67
CA TYR A 170 17.31 0.43 -8.37
C TYR A 170 18.23 1.38 -7.60
N GLN A 171 19.32 0.89 -7.00
CA GLN A 171 20.27 1.72 -6.23
C GLN A 171 20.86 2.88 -7.05
N LYS A 172 21.10 2.69 -8.35
CA LYS A 172 21.56 3.77 -9.25
C LYS A 172 20.54 4.91 -9.38
N VAL A 173 19.26 4.60 -9.25
CA VAL A 173 18.15 5.55 -9.40
C VAL A 173 17.80 6.20 -8.07
N THR A 174 17.71 5.41 -7.00
CA THR A 174 17.32 5.87 -5.66
C THR A 174 18.46 6.59 -4.96
N GLY A 175 19.71 6.15 -5.16
CA GLY A 175 20.89 6.64 -4.44
C GLY A 175 21.09 5.99 -3.07
N ILE A 176 20.20 5.09 -2.64
CA ILE A 176 20.23 4.37 -1.36
C ILE A 176 19.85 2.90 -1.55
N ALA A 177 20.13 2.05 -0.56
CA ALA A 177 19.70 0.64 -0.51
C ALA A 177 18.24 0.45 -0.09
N GLY A 178 17.51 1.52 0.19
CA GLY A 178 16.09 1.49 0.51
C GLY A 178 15.77 1.93 1.92
N TYR A 179 14.50 1.78 2.26
CA TYR A 179 13.93 2.24 3.52
C TYR A 179 13.34 1.08 4.31
N THR A 180 13.46 1.17 5.63
CA THR A 180 12.70 0.37 6.58
C THR A 180 11.78 1.30 7.36
N LEU A 181 10.48 1.04 7.35
CA LEU A 181 9.53 1.70 8.22
C LEU A 181 9.31 0.86 9.48
N ILE A 182 9.59 1.45 10.62
CA ILE A 182 9.45 0.84 11.94
C ILE A 182 8.24 1.46 12.62
N TYR A 183 7.28 0.63 12.99
CA TYR A 183 6.17 0.99 13.86
C TYR A 183 6.36 0.33 15.22
N ASN A 184 6.45 1.11 16.29
CA ASN A 184 6.56 0.60 17.65
C ASN A 184 5.71 1.42 18.63
N SER A 185 5.77 1.09 19.92
CA SER A 185 4.94 1.74 20.94
C SER A 185 5.21 3.25 21.11
N TYR A 186 6.30 3.78 20.54
CA TYR A 186 6.69 5.19 20.57
C TYR A 186 6.39 5.93 19.27
N GLY A 187 5.96 5.24 18.21
CA GLY A 187 5.51 5.85 16.96
C GLY A 187 6.15 5.26 15.71
N LEU A 188 6.26 6.09 14.67
CA LEU A 188 6.76 5.74 13.34
C LEU A 188 8.17 6.29 13.12
N VAL A 189 9.09 5.43 12.71
CA VAL A 189 10.46 5.80 12.34
C VAL A 189 10.77 5.25 10.96
N LEU A 190 11.19 6.11 10.04
CA LEU A 190 11.68 5.73 8.73
C LEU A 190 13.20 5.71 8.76
N VAL A 191 13.80 4.57 8.43
CA VAL A 191 15.26 4.40 8.41
C VAL A 191 15.70 4.25 6.96
N ALA A 192 16.60 5.12 6.51
CA ALA A 192 17.24 5.05 5.21
C ALA A 192 18.54 4.27 5.31
N HIS A 193 18.75 3.29 4.43
CA HIS A 193 19.93 2.43 4.43
C HIS A 193 20.85 2.76 3.26
N GLN A 194 22.15 2.87 3.52
CA GLN A 194 23.16 3.04 2.48
C GLN A 194 23.48 1.72 1.77
N PRO A 195 23.91 1.76 0.49
CA PRO A 195 24.37 0.56 -0.23
C PRO A 195 25.53 -0.13 0.47
N PHE A 196 25.39 -1.44 0.69
CA PHE A 196 26.49 -2.30 1.12
C PHE A 196 27.17 -2.92 -0.10
N GLU A 197 28.44 -2.57 -0.33
CA GLU A 197 29.19 -3.04 -1.51
C GLU A 197 29.85 -4.40 -1.26
N SER A 198 30.71 -4.51 -0.24
CA SER A 198 31.37 -5.77 0.14
C SER A 198 31.96 -5.72 1.54
N LYS A 199 32.15 -6.90 2.15
CA LYS A 199 32.84 -7.04 3.45
C LYS A 199 34.26 -6.47 3.39
N GLN A 200 35.00 -6.77 2.33
CA GLN A 200 36.39 -6.32 2.18
C GLN A 200 36.47 -4.80 2.12
N LYS A 201 35.60 -4.14 1.34
CA LYS A 201 35.56 -2.69 1.28
C LYS A 201 35.23 -2.07 2.63
N ALA A 202 34.21 -2.59 3.33
CA ALA A 202 33.82 -2.09 4.65
C ALA A 202 34.96 -2.19 5.69
N VAL A 203 35.70 -3.30 5.69
CA VAL A 203 36.87 -3.48 6.57
C VAL A 203 38.01 -2.53 6.21
N VAL A 204 38.33 -2.40 4.91
CA VAL A 204 39.44 -1.54 4.44
C VAL A 204 39.15 -0.06 4.63
N SER A 205 37.90 0.38 4.39
CA SER A 205 37.51 1.79 4.50
C SER A 205 37.08 2.18 5.92
N GLY A 206 36.99 1.23 6.85
CA GLY A 206 36.43 1.46 8.19
C GLY A 206 34.98 1.96 8.15
N GLN A 207 34.25 1.68 7.06
CA GLN A 207 32.87 2.14 6.89
C GLN A 207 31.94 1.32 7.78
N ASP A 208 31.31 2.01 8.74
CA ASP A 208 30.17 1.48 9.47
C ASP A 208 28.89 1.59 8.62
N ILE A 209 27.88 0.76 8.91
CA ILE A 209 26.60 0.79 8.21
C ILE A 209 25.81 2.02 8.70
N VAL A 210 26.06 3.16 8.07
CA VAL A 210 25.34 4.41 8.38
C VAL A 210 23.90 4.29 7.92
N SER A 211 22.97 4.38 8.86
CA SER A 211 21.54 4.51 8.57
C SER A 211 21.03 5.83 9.13
N GLU A 212 20.31 6.60 8.31
CA GLU A 212 19.70 7.85 8.73
C GLU A 212 18.26 7.58 9.19
N ALA A 213 17.92 7.98 10.41
CA ALA A 213 16.59 7.79 10.98
C ALA A 213 15.79 9.10 10.97
N ILE A 214 14.62 9.06 10.34
CA ILE A 214 13.63 10.14 10.33
C ILE A 214 12.49 9.73 11.25
N ILE A 215 12.28 10.48 12.34
CA ILE A 215 11.13 10.29 13.23
C ILE A 215 9.93 10.96 12.60
N LEU A 216 8.92 10.17 12.22
CA LEU A 216 7.75 10.64 11.47
C LEU A 216 6.61 11.05 12.39
N ASP A 217 6.35 10.21 13.39
CA ASP A 217 5.30 10.44 14.38
C ASP A 217 5.84 10.02 15.75
N LYS A 218 5.70 10.91 16.73
CA LYS A 218 6.09 10.66 18.11
C LYS A 218 4.85 10.80 18.98
N VAL A 219 4.32 9.67 19.43
CA VAL A 219 3.12 9.68 20.27
C VAL A 219 3.43 10.33 21.62
N LYS A 220 2.58 11.26 22.07
CA LYS A 220 2.69 11.88 23.40
C LYS A 220 2.60 10.87 24.53
N ARG A 221 1.90 9.77 24.30
CA ARG A 221 1.73 8.64 25.23
C ARG A 221 2.06 7.35 24.49
N ARG A 222 2.85 6.49 25.14
CA ARG A 222 3.20 5.16 24.64
C ARG A 222 1.93 4.35 24.32
N LYS A 223 1.86 3.82 23.09
CA LYS A 223 0.79 2.91 22.67
C LYS A 223 0.89 1.58 23.39
N ARG A 224 -0.24 1.01 23.77
CA ARG A 224 -0.38 -0.34 24.35
C ARG A 224 -0.99 -1.28 23.32
N VAL A 225 -0.91 -2.59 23.55
CA VAL A 225 -1.58 -3.60 22.72
C VAL A 225 -3.09 -3.30 22.62
N ALA A 226 -3.71 -2.83 23.70
CA ALA A 226 -5.12 -2.45 23.71
C ALA A 226 -5.51 -1.31 22.75
N ASP A 227 -4.53 -0.56 22.23
CA ASP A 227 -4.70 0.56 21.31
C ASP A 227 -4.44 0.18 19.84
N THR A 228 -4.20 -1.11 19.56
CA THR A 228 -3.97 -1.65 18.21
C THR A 228 -5.21 -2.35 17.68
N ASP A 229 -5.22 -2.68 16.39
CA ASP A 229 -6.30 -3.44 15.77
C ASP A 229 -6.45 -4.82 16.43
N ILE A 230 -5.32 -5.49 16.69
CA ILE A 230 -5.27 -6.74 17.46
C ILE A 230 -5.86 -6.54 18.86
N GLY A 231 -5.55 -5.43 19.54
CA GLY A 231 -6.14 -5.12 20.84
C GLY A 231 -7.65 -4.98 20.80
N SER A 232 -8.19 -4.40 19.72
CA SER A 232 -9.63 -4.27 19.50
C SER A 232 -10.28 -5.62 19.27
N GLU A 233 -9.66 -6.48 18.45
CA GLU A 233 -10.12 -7.86 18.23
C GLU A 233 -10.13 -8.67 19.53
N LEU A 234 -9.04 -8.63 20.30
CA LEU A 234 -8.95 -9.33 21.59
C LEU A 234 -10.01 -8.86 22.58
N LYS A 235 -10.30 -7.55 22.63
CA LYS A 235 -11.37 -7.00 23.46
C LYS A 235 -12.75 -7.54 23.04
N GLN A 236 -12.99 -7.64 21.73
CA GLN A 236 -14.23 -8.19 21.20
C GLN A 236 -14.35 -9.68 21.55
N GLN A 237 -13.30 -10.47 21.35
CA GLN A 237 -13.29 -11.89 21.73
C GLN A 237 -13.56 -12.09 23.23
N ILE A 238 -12.96 -11.26 24.09
CA ILE A 238 -13.24 -11.29 25.54
C ILE A 238 -14.72 -11.00 25.82
N PHE A 239 -15.30 -10.02 25.13
CA PHE A 239 -16.71 -9.69 25.27
C PHE A 239 -17.60 -10.86 24.82
N ASP A 240 -17.34 -11.43 23.65
CA ASP A 240 -18.11 -12.54 23.09
C ASP A 240 -18.05 -13.78 23.99
N LEU A 241 -16.88 -14.11 24.54
CA LEU A 241 -16.71 -15.20 25.50
C LEU A 241 -17.48 -14.96 26.80
N LYS A 242 -17.53 -13.72 27.29
CA LYS A 242 -18.35 -13.36 28.47
C LYS A 242 -19.84 -13.52 28.19
N MET A 243 -20.30 -13.11 27.00
CA MET A 243 -21.68 -13.28 26.57
C MET A 243 -22.05 -14.75 26.42
N LEU A 244 -21.17 -15.57 25.83
CA LEU A 244 -21.35 -17.01 25.70
C LEU A 244 -21.45 -17.68 27.08
N LEU A 245 -20.56 -17.33 28.01
CA LEU A 245 -20.59 -17.85 29.38
C LEU A 245 -21.88 -17.47 30.11
N ALA A 246 -22.37 -16.24 29.93
CA ALA A 246 -23.64 -15.80 30.50
C ALA A 246 -24.83 -16.58 29.92
N ALA A 247 -24.89 -16.73 28.59
CA ALA A 247 -25.93 -17.49 27.91
C ALA A 247 -25.96 -18.96 28.35
N TYR A 248 -24.80 -19.57 28.57
CA TYR A 248 -24.68 -20.92 29.11
C TYR A 248 -25.22 -21.01 30.54
N ARG A 249 -24.81 -20.09 31.42
CA ARG A 249 -25.27 -20.05 32.82
C ARG A 249 -26.78 -19.80 32.96
N MET A 250 -27.37 -19.07 32.02
CA MET A 250 -28.80 -18.81 31.96
C MET A 250 -29.60 -19.94 31.28
N GLY A 251 -28.94 -20.98 30.76
CA GLY A 251 -29.58 -22.08 30.05
C GLY A 251 -30.13 -21.72 28.65
N ILE A 252 -29.74 -20.56 28.11
CA ILE A 252 -30.11 -20.13 26.75
C ILE A 252 -29.40 -21.01 25.71
N ILE A 253 -28.12 -21.31 25.94
CA ILE A 253 -27.34 -22.25 25.15
C ILE A 253 -27.13 -23.50 26.01
N LYS A 254 -27.51 -24.66 25.48
CA LYS A 254 -27.35 -25.95 26.16
C LYS A 254 -25.98 -26.55 25.83
N GLU A 255 -25.40 -27.25 26.80
CA GLU A 255 -24.28 -28.14 26.53
C GLU A 255 -24.72 -29.22 25.55
N ILE A 256 -24.04 -29.33 24.41
CA ILE A 256 -24.22 -30.46 23.50
C ILE A 256 -23.15 -31.47 23.92
N ARG A 257 -23.58 -32.55 24.58
CA ARG A 257 -22.75 -33.73 24.84
C ARG A 257 -22.60 -34.59 23.60
#